data_AF-A0A174HIX0-F1
#
_entry.id   AF-A0A174HIX0-F1
#
_cell.length_a   1.000
_cell.length_b   1.000
_cell.length_c   1.000
_cell.angle_alpha   90.00
_cell.angle_beta   90.00
_cell.angle_gamma   90.00
#
_symmetry.space_group_name_H-M   'P 1'
#
loop_
_entity.id
_entity.type
_entity.pdbx_description
1 polymer ?
#
loop_
_entity_poly.entity_id
_entity_poly.type
_entity_poly.pdbx_seq_one_letter_code
_entity_poly.pdbx_strand_id
1 'polypeptide(L)'
;MTNSGTGKIYASALAMRELGFKRVLFLVHRVTLAKQAKKSFEKVFDKKVTMGLVGARNARKEDNRGRMQPITKVTMKMHHPVREDLLRYLQSNITA
;
A
#
# COMPACT_ATOMS: atom_id res chain seq x y z
N MET A 1 3.91 -15.95 -13.77
CA MET A 1 2.48 -15.57 -13.69
C MET A 1 2.04 -15.63 -12.22
N THR A 2 1.80 -14.51 -11.53
CA THR A 2 1.30 -14.57 -10.14
C THR A 2 -0.23 -14.62 -10.15
N ASN A 3 -0.78 -15.78 -9.79
CA ASN A 3 -2.21 -16.10 -9.91
C ASN A 3 -3.08 -15.54 -8.77
N SER A 4 -2.58 -14.55 -8.04
CA SER A 4 -3.25 -13.92 -6.90
C SER A 4 -2.68 -12.51 -6.77
N GLY A 5 -3.52 -11.47 -6.79
CA GLY A 5 -3.10 -10.06 -6.72
C GLY A 5 -2.26 -9.68 -5.49
N THR A 6 -2.05 -10.61 -4.55
CA THR A 6 -1.27 -10.50 -3.32
C THR A 6 0.20 -10.14 -3.56
N GLY A 7 0.88 -10.75 -4.54
CA GLY A 7 2.31 -10.50 -4.78
C GLY A 7 2.60 -9.08 -5.29
N LYS A 8 1.73 -8.55 -6.15
CA LYS A 8 1.85 -7.17 -6.67
C LYS A 8 1.66 -6.13 -5.57
N ILE A 9 0.67 -6.36 -4.70
CA ILE A 9 0.40 -5.49 -3.56
C ILE A 9 1.58 -5.50 -2.59
N TYR A 10 2.08 -6.68 -2.21
CA TYR A 10 3.18 -6.80 -1.27
C TYR A 10 4.47 -6.17 -1.80
N ALA A 11 4.81 -6.42 -3.07
CA ALA A 11 5.95 -5.78 -3.73
C ALA A 11 5.80 -4.25 -3.79
N SER A 12 4.60 -3.73 -4.08
CA SER A 12 4.36 -2.29 -4.07
C SER A 12 4.51 -1.67 -2.68
N ALA A 13 4.03 -2.34 -1.63
CA ALA A 13 4.20 -1.90 -0.25
C ALA A 13 5.67 -1.88 0.15
N LEU A 14 6.41 -2.93 -0.22
CA LEU A 14 7.85 -3.02 0.04
C LEU A 14 8.61 -1.91 -0.67
N ALA A 15 8.38 -1.71 -1.98
CA ALA A 15 9.01 -0.63 -2.73
C ALA A 15 8.70 0.75 -2.12
N MET A 16 7.46 0.99 -1.69
CA MET A 16 7.07 2.25 -1.05
C MET A 16 7.75 2.47 0.29
N ARG A 17 8.05 1.38 1.01
CA ARG A 17 8.83 1.40 2.25
C ARG A 17 10.27 1.81 1.96
N GLU A 18 10.95 1.08 1.09
CA GLU A 18 12.36 1.33 0.76
C GLU A 18 12.59 2.72 0.15
N LEU A 19 11.64 3.20 -0.67
CA LEU A 19 11.71 4.54 -1.27
C LEU A 19 11.30 5.68 -0.32
N GLY A 20 10.84 5.38 0.90
CA GLY A 20 10.56 6.38 1.93
C GLY A 20 9.39 7.32 1.63
N PHE A 21 8.37 6.87 0.89
CA PHE A 21 7.19 7.70 0.63
C PHE A 21 6.48 8.10 1.92
N LYS A 22 6.02 9.36 2.04
CA LYS A 22 5.35 9.85 3.26
C LYS A 22 3.84 9.61 3.25
N ARG A 23 3.22 9.62 2.07
CA ARG A 23 1.78 9.43 1.84
C ARG A 23 1.56 8.69 0.54
N VAL A 24 0.61 7.76 0.54
CA VAL A 24 0.30 6.92 -0.62
C VAL A 24 -1.21 6.83 -0.80
N LEU A 25 -1.65 6.98 -2.04
CA LEU A 25 -3.01 6.66 -2.46
C LEU A 25 -2.97 5.42 -3.35
N PHE A 26 -3.56 4.32 -2.88
CA PHE A 26 -3.59 3.05 -3.58
C PHE A 26 -4.98 2.81 -4.17
N LEU A 27 -5.09 2.79 -5.49
CA LEU A 27 -6.36 2.67 -6.22
C LEU A 27 -6.58 1.22 -6.65
N VAL A 28 -7.77 0.68 -6.39
CA VAL A 28 -8.13 -0.70 -6.77
C VAL A 28 -9.54 -0.74 -7.34
N HIS A 29 -9.88 -1.80 -8.09
CA HIS A 29 -11.19 -1.91 -8.73
C HIS A 29 -12.24 -2.65 -7.89
N ARG A 30 -11.86 -3.31 -6.79
CA ARG A 30 -12.76 -4.10 -5.95
C ARG A 30 -12.47 -3.88 -4.47
N VAL A 31 -13.54 -3.83 -3.66
CA VAL A 31 -13.44 -3.63 -2.20
C VAL A 31 -12.65 -4.76 -1.52
N THR A 32 -12.79 -6.00 -1.99
CA THR A 32 -12.02 -7.14 -1.47
C THR A 32 -10.52 -6.97 -1.67
N LEU A 33 -10.12 -6.47 -2.84
CA LEU A 33 -8.72 -6.15 -3.14
C LEU A 33 -8.22 -4.98 -2.29
N ALA A 34 -9.09 -4.02 -1.97
CA ALA A 34 -8.77 -2.90 -1.08
C ALA A 34 -8.47 -3.38 0.35
N LYS A 35 -9.28 -4.32 0.86
CA LYS A 35 -9.05 -4.97 2.15
C LYS A 35 -7.75 -5.79 2.17
N GLN A 36 -7.46 -6.51 1.09
CA GLN A 36 -6.20 -7.22 0.93
C GLN A 36 -5.00 -6.27 0.88
N ALA A 37 -5.12 -5.15 0.16
CA ALA A 37 -4.11 -4.11 0.10
C ALA A 37 -3.80 -3.55 1.49
N LYS A 38 -4.83 -3.13 2.23
CA LYS A 38 -4.66 -2.65 3.61
C LYS A 38 -3.90 -3.67 4.47
N LYS A 39 -4.31 -4.94 4.47
CA LYS A 39 -3.64 -5.99 5.27
C LYS A 39 -2.17 -6.21 4.85
N SER A 40 -1.88 -6.25 3.55
CA SER A 40 -0.52 -6.48 3.06
C SER A 40 0.40 -5.33 3.43
N PHE A 41 -0.07 -4.09 3.31
CA PHE A 41 0.72 -2.96 3.75
C PHE A 41 0.88 -2.94 5.26
N GLU A 42 -0.16 -3.28 6.05
CA GLU A 42 -0.03 -3.35 7.52
C GLU A 42 1.08 -4.30 7.97
N LYS A 43 1.29 -5.39 7.23
CA LYS A 43 2.39 -6.34 7.46
C LYS A 43 3.77 -5.81 7.06
N VAL A 44 3.87 -4.90 6.10
CA VAL A 44 5.16 -4.36 5.64
C VAL A 44 5.62 -3.18 6.51
N PHE A 45 4.67 -2.43 7.07
CA PHE A 45 4.90 -1.19 7.82
C PHE A 45 4.61 -1.30 9.34
N ASP A 46 4.38 -2.51 9.87
CA ASP A 46 4.30 -2.83 11.31
C ASP A 46 3.55 -1.83 12.21
N LYS A 47 2.27 -1.53 11.93
CA LYS A 47 1.42 -0.57 12.68
C LYS A 47 1.98 0.86 12.86
N LYS A 48 3.16 1.19 12.32
CA LYS A 48 3.79 2.53 12.41
C LYS A 48 3.13 3.58 11.51
N VAL A 49 2.20 3.13 10.66
CA VAL A 49 1.52 3.95 9.67
C VAL A 49 0.01 3.86 9.85
N THR A 50 -0.67 4.98 9.64
CA THR A 50 -2.14 5.04 9.72
C THR A 50 -2.72 4.79 8.34
N MET A 51 -3.67 3.86 8.24
CA MET A 51 -4.30 3.47 6.97
C MET A 51 -5.82 3.58 7.05
N GLY A 52 -6.43 4.15 6.02
CA GLY A 52 -7.87 4.29 5.90
C GLY A 52 -8.37 3.76 4.55
N LEU A 53 -9.47 3.01 4.59
CA LEU A 53 -10.21 2.69 3.38
C LEU A 53 -11.19 3.83 3.11
N VAL A 54 -11.04 4.53 1.99
CA VAL A 54 -11.98 5.57 1.57
C VAL A 54 -12.88 4.97 0.50
N GLY A 55 -14.09 4.59 0.92
CA GLY A 55 -15.13 4.14 -0.01
C GLY A 55 -15.37 5.20 -1.08
N ALA A 56 -15.43 4.79 -2.34
CA ALA A 56 -15.66 5.73 -3.42
C ALA A 56 -17.16 6.01 -3.56
N ARG A 57 -17.56 7.28 -3.43
CA ARG A 57 -18.72 7.79 -4.16
C ARG A 57 -18.33 7.90 -5.64
N ASN A 58 -19.14 7.37 -6.55
CA ASN A 58 -19.08 7.47 -8.02
C ASN A 58 -17.69 7.62 -8.69
N ALA A 59 -16.64 6.97 -8.19
CA ALA A 59 -15.33 7.01 -8.82
C ALA A 59 -15.24 5.88 -9.85
N ARG A 60 -15.05 6.23 -11.12
CA ARG A 60 -14.81 5.28 -12.21
C ARG A 60 -13.43 5.53 -12.80
N LYS A 61 -12.74 4.46 -13.17
CA LYS A 61 -11.49 4.49 -13.91
C LYS A 61 -11.59 3.52 -15.08
N GLU A 62 -11.06 3.93 -16.22
CA GLU A 62 -10.88 3.05 -17.37
C GLU A 62 -9.95 1.88 -17.00
N ASP A 63 -10.40 0.66 -17.27
CA ASP A 63 -9.58 -0.53 -17.20
C ASP A 63 -8.70 -0.67 -18.45
N ASN A 64 -7.80 -1.64 -18.44
CA ASN A 64 -6.87 -1.87 -19.56
C ASN A 64 -7.55 -2.31 -20.87
N ARG A 65 -8.89 -2.43 -20.89
CA ARG A 65 -9.72 -2.80 -22.05
C ARG A 65 -10.62 -1.66 -22.50
N GLY A 66 -10.39 -0.45 -21.99
CA GLY A 66 -11.17 0.74 -22.35
C GLY A 66 -12.50 0.88 -21.61
N ARG A 67 -12.78 0.06 -20.58
CA ARG A 67 -14.08 0.09 -19.89
C ARG A 67 -14.00 0.87 -18.60
N MET A 68 -14.96 1.76 -18.38
CA MET A 68 -15.08 2.50 -17.13
C MET A 68 -15.56 1.59 -15.99
N GLN A 69 -14.66 1.24 -15.09
CA GLN A 69 -14.95 0.41 -13.93
C GLN A 69 -15.04 1.25 -12.66
N PRO A 70 -15.97 0.95 -11.74
CA PRO A 70 -15.93 1.53 -10.42
C PRO A 70 -14.60 1.20 -9.73
N ILE A 71 -14.03 2.17 -9.03
CA ILE A 71 -12.81 1.99 -8.24
C ILE A 71 -13.08 2.23 -6.76
N THR A 72 -12.39 1.48 -5.92
CA THR A 72 -12.26 1.72 -4.48
C THR A 72 -10.90 2.36 -4.21
N LYS A 73 -10.85 3.40 -3.37
CA LYS A 73 -9.61 4.11 -3.03
C LYS A 73 -9.14 3.72 -1.63
N VAL A 74 -7.89 3.33 -1.48
CA VAL A 74 -7.25 3.11 -0.16
C VAL A 74 -6.30 4.27 0.06
N THR A 75 -6.49 5.04 1.14
CA THR A 75 -5.63 6.18 1.47
C THR A 75 -4.78 5.83 2.67
N MET A 76 -3.48 6.12 2.59
CA MET A 76 -2.51 5.74 3.59
C MET A 76 -1.62 6.91 3.95
N LYS A 77 -1.48 7.17 5.25
CA LYS A 77 -0.67 8.26 5.80
C LYS A 77 0.34 7.66 6.77
N MET A 78 1.62 7.72 6.43
CA MET A 78 2.68 7.33 7.35
C MET A 78 2.89 8.46 8.36
N HIS A 79 2.74 8.16 9.65
CA HIS A 79 2.93 9.15 10.70
C HIS A 79 4.43 9.38 10.96
N HIS A 80 5.21 8.30 10.96
CA HIS A 80 6.66 8.33 10.92
C HIS A 80 7.13 7.99 9.49
N PRO A 81 7.73 8.92 8.75
CA PRO A 81 8.33 8.60 7.47
C PRO A 81 9.40 7.52 7.69
N VAL A 82 9.45 6.53 6.81
CA VAL A 82 10.29 5.31 6.90
C VAL A 82 11.79 5.59 7.11
N ARG A 83 12.23 6.84 7.02
CA ARG A 83 13.62 7.27 7.20
C ARG A 83 14.19 6.87 8.57
N GLU A 84 13.45 7.04 9.68
CA GLU A 84 13.88 6.55 11.00
C GLU A 84 13.91 5.01 11.08
N ASP A 85 12.96 4.34 10.43
CA ASP A 85 12.90 2.88 10.42
C ASP A 85 14.02 2.24 9.59
N LEU A 86 14.42 2.88 8.48
CA LEU A 86 15.58 2.53 7.66
C LEU A 86 16.88 2.73 8.44
N LEU A 87 17.03 3.85 9.14
CA LEU A 87 18.15 4.08 10.05
C LEU A 87 18.21 3.00 11.12
N ARG A 88 17.07 2.69 11.76
CA ARG A 88 16.98 1.64 12.78
C ARG A 88 17.26 0.25 12.21
N TYR A 89 16.85 -0.04 10.98
CA TYR A 89 17.13 -1.30 10.29
C TYR A 89 18.62 -1.44 9.91
N LEU A 90 19.22 -0.37 9.39
CA LEU A 90 20.66 -0.33 9.10
C LEU A 90 21.49 -0.44 10.38
N GLN A 91 21.06 0.22 11.46
CA GLN A 91 21.69 0.14 12.77
C GLN A 91 21.47 -1.21 13.45
N SER A 92 20.34 -1.89 13.22
CA SER A 92 20.08 -3.20 13.83
C SER A 92 20.99 -4.31 13.32
N ASN A 93 21.62 -4.14 12.15
CA ASN A 93 22.63 -5.08 11.62
C ASN A 93 24.06 -4.71 12.03
N ILE A 94 24.26 -3.61 12.76
CA ILE A 94 25.58 -3.19 13.30
C ILE A 94 25.77 -3.68 14.75
N THR A 95 24.67 -3.97 15.46
CA THR A 95 24.69 -4.50 16.84
C THR A 95 24.54 -6.02 16.94
N ALA A 96 24.94 -6.77 15.90
CA ALA A 96 25.06 -8.24 15.95
C ALA A 96 26.52 -8.66 16.08
#